data_AF-E7GF40-F1
#
_entry.id   AF-E7GF40-F1
#
_cell.length_a   1.000
_cell.length_b   1.000
_cell.length_c   1.000
_cell.angle_alpha   90.00
_cell.angle_beta   90.00
_cell.angle_gamma   90.00
#
_symmetry.space_group_name_H-M   'P 1'
#
loop_
_entity.id
_entity.type
_entity.pdbx_description
1 polymer ?
#
loop_
_entity_poly.entity_id
_entity_poly.type
_entity_poly.pdbx_seq_one_letter_code
_entity_poly.pdbx_strand_id
1 'polypeptide(L)' 'MANEGKRCYCRCIKEMTMIIGKEEEILFAFKEVYPCMIRTSDTEVNDYKIYGKEFALSCSESEFKEHFKLIKHQPNHKK' A
#
# COMPACT_ATOMS: atom_id res chain seq x y z
N MET A 1 -19.74 14.46 0.91
CA MET A 1 -18.89 14.02 2.04
C MET A 1 -17.60 13.48 1.44
N ALA A 2 -16.49 14.19 1.61
CA ALA A 2 -15.19 13.75 1.10
C ALA A 2 -14.61 12.79 2.14
N ASN A 3 -14.34 11.54 1.77
CA ASN A 3 -13.73 10.56 2.67
C ASN A 3 -12.32 11.05 3.04
N GLU A 4 -12.13 11.60 4.24
CA GLU A 4 -10.88 12.16 4.75
C GLU A 4 -9.89 11.04 5.11
N GLY A 5 -9.40 10.30 4.11
CA GLY A 5 -8.27 9.40 4.29
C GLY A 5 -6.95 10.17 4.28
N LYS A 6 -6.07 9.90 5.25
CA LYS A 6 -4.74 10.52 5.31
C LYS A 6 -3.83 9.91 4.24
N ARG A 7 -3.39 10.73 3.27
CA ARG A 7 -2.43 10.33 2.23
C ARG A 7 -1.02 10.26 2.82
N CYS A 8 -0.35 9.14 2.62
CA CYS A 8 0.98 8.81 3.13
C CYS A 8 1.74 7.97 2.08
N TYR A 9 2.92 7.47 2.46
CA TYR A 9 3.69 6.52 1.67
C TYR A 9 3.95 5.27 2.51
N CYS A 10 3.98 4.11 1.85
CA CYS A 10 4.41 2.87 2.45
C CYS A 10 5.50 2.23 1.61
N ARG A 11 6.41 1.51 2.27
CA ARG A 11 7.39 0.65 1.62
C ARG A 11 6.88 -0.78 1.67
N CYS A 12 6.94 -1.48 0.54
CA CYS A 12 6.74 -2.92 0.50
C CYS A 12 7.92 -3.62 1.18
N ILE A 13 7.63 -4.44 2.18
CA ILE A 13 8.61 -5.22 2.96
C ILE A 13 8.53 -6.71 2.66
N LYS A 14 7.54 -7.15 1.89
CA LYS A 14 7.39 -8.51 1.39
C LYS A 14 6.67 -8.45 0.05
N GLU A 15 7.34 -8.92 -1.00
CA GLU A 15 6.81 -8.92 -2.36
C GLU A 15 5.44 -9.59 -2.41
N MET A 16 4.55 -9.00 -3.21
CA MET A 16 3.22 -9.53 -3.44
C MET A 16 3.08 -9.81 -4.93
N THR A 17 2.94 -11.08 -5.26
CA THR A 17 2.70 -11.58 -6.61
C THR A 17 1.27 -12.08 -6.76
N MET A 18 0.80 -12.14 -8.01
CA MET A 18 -0.48 -12.76 -8.36
C MET A 18 -0.33 -13.49 -9.69
N ILE A 19 -0.97 -14.65 -9.79
CA ILE A 19 -1.01 -15.40 -11.05
C ILE A 19 -2.17 -14.88 -11.89
N ILE A 20 -1.87 -14.34 -13.07
CA ILE A 20 -2.85 -13.88 -14.05
C ILE A 20 -2.75 -14.80 -15.28
N GLY A 21 -3.75 -15.66 -15.46
CA GLY A 21 -3.71 -16.69 -16.50
C GLY A 21 -2.63 -17.74 -16.20
N LYS A 22 -1.50 -17.67 -16.93
CA LYS A 22 -0.34 -18.57 -16.77
C LYS A 22 0.94 -17.85 -16.31
N GLU A 23 0.88 -16.53 -16.13
CA GLU A 23 2.03 -15.70 -15.78
C GLU A 23 1.93 -15.26 -14.32
N GLU A 24 3.08 -15.21 -13.64
CA GLU A 24 3.20 -14.62 -12.31
C GLU A 24 3.62 -13.16 -12.45
N GLU A 25 2.77 -12.26 -11.99
CA GLU A 25 2.97 -10.82 -12.05
C GLU A 25 3.25 -10.26 -10.66
N ILE A 26 4.20 -9.33 -10.57
CA ILE A 26 4.52 -8.63 -9.33
C ILE A 26 3.59 -7.44 -9.18
N LEU A 27 2.66 -7.51 -8.21
CA LEU A 27 1.74 -6.41 -7.90
C LEU A 27 2.45 -5.30 -7.11
N PHE A 28 3.26 -5.71 -6.14
CA PHE A 28 4.05 -4.80 -5.30
C PHE A 28 5.43 -5.41 -5.06
N ALA A 29 6.46 -4.75 -5.59
CA ALA A 29 7.84 -5.21 -5.55
C ALA A 29 8.49 -4.91 -4.20
N PHE A 30 9.36 -5.82 -3.75
CA PHE A 30 10.07 -5.67 -2.49
C PHE A 30 10.92 -4.39 -2.44
N LYS A 31 10.89 -3.70 -1.29
CA LYS A 31 11.56 -2.41 -1.00
C LYS A 31 11.05 -1.18 -1.76
N GLU A 32 10.18 -1.36 -2.75
CA GLU A 32 9.56 -0.24 -3.47
C GLU A 32 8.62 0.55 -2.57
N VAL A 33 8.47 1.84 -2.91
CA VAL A 33 7.66 2.79 -2.17
C VAL A 33 6.42 3.14 -2.97
N TYR A 34 5.27 2.99 -2.35
CA TYR A 34 3.97 3.22 -2.96
C TYR A 34 3.23 4.33 -2.21
N PRO A 35 2.49 5.20 -2.93
CA PRO A 35 1.49 6.05 -2.30
C PRO A 35 0.46 5.19 -1.59
N CYS A 36 0.05 5.57 -0.39
CA CYS A 36 -1.03 4.90 0.32
C CYS A 36 -1.97 5.89 1.01
N MET A 37 -3.18 5.44 1.33
CA MET A 37 -4.18 6.17 2.09
C MET A 37 -4.56 5.34 3.30
N ILE A 38 -4.62 5.99 4.46
CA ILE A 38 -5.12 5.39 5.70
C ILE A 38 -6.48 6.00 5.97
N ARG A 39 -7.50 5.16 6.12
CA ARG A 39 -8.83 5.58 6.57
C ARG A 39 -8.98 5.07 8.00
N THR A 40 -8.97 5.99 8.94
CA THR A 40 -9.33 5.74 10.33
C THR A 40 -10.84 5.91 10.43
N SER A 41 -11.58 4.83 10.64
CA SER A 41 -13.01 4.90 10.96
C SER A 41 -13.17 5.04 12.48
N ASP A 42 -14.18 5.78 12.94
CA ASP A 42 -14.55 5.84 14.37
C ASP A 42 -14.90 4.46 14.97
N THR A 43 -15.15 3.47 14.11
CA THR A 43 -15.50 2.08 14.44
C THR A 43 -14.27 1.15 14.57
N GLU A 44 -13.10 1.69 14.94
CA GLU A 44 -11.84 0.96 15.27
C GLU A 44 -11.15 0.17 14.14
N VAL A 45 -11.76 0.02 12.97
CA VAL A 45 -11.13 -0.65 11.81
C VAL A 45 -10.39 0.38 10.95
N ASN A 46 -9.06 0.25 10.92
CA ASN A 46 -8.22 0.99 10.00
C ASN A 46 -8.19 0.29 8.63
N ASP A 47 -8.63 0.99 7.59
CA ASP A 47 -8.52 0.53 6.20
C ASP A 47 -7.34 1.20 5.50
N TYR A 48 -6.54 0.40 4.81
CA TYR A 48 -5.39 0.86 4.04
C TYR A 48 -5.66 0.71 2.56
N LYS A 49 -5.31 1.72 1.78
CA LYS A 49 -5.34 1.65 0.31
C LYS A 49 -3.97 1.98 -0.26
N ILE A 50 -3.34 1.03 -0.93
CA ILE A 50 -2.02 1.16 -1.56
C ILE A 50 -2.19 1.29 -3.06
N TYR A 51 -1.56 2.30 -3.65
CA TYR A 51 -1.65 2.60 -5.07
C TYR A 51 -0.38 2.09 -5.77
N GLY A 52 -0.50 0.95 -6.45
CA GLY A 52 0.53 0.41 -7.34
C GLY A 52 0.50 1.11 -8.70
N LYS A 53 1.33 0.62 -9.63
CA LYS A 53 1.43 1.18 -10.99
C LYS A 53 0.17 0.93 -11.81
N GLU A 54 -0.34 -0.31 -11.75
CA GLU A 54 -1.50 -0.76 -12.54
C GLU A 54 -2.69 -1.19 -11.67
N PHE A 55 -2.47 -1.38 -10.37
CA PHE A 55 -3.47 -1.90 -9.43
C PHE A 55 -3.53 -1.05 -8.17
N ALA A 56 -4.67 -1.07 -7.49
CA ALA A 56 -4.80 -0.52 -6.14
C ALA A 56 -5.26 -1.62 -5.18
N LEU A 57 -4.52 -1.83 -4.10
CA LEU A 57 -4.84 -2.79 -3.06
C LEU A 57 -5.58 -2.07 -1.94
N SER A 58 -6.75 -2.57 -1.54
CA SER A 58 -7.40 -2.17 -0.29
C SER A 58 -7.27 -3.33 0.68
N CYS A 59 -6.71 -3.11 1.86
CA CYS A 59 -6.41 -4.17 2.82
C CYS A 59 -6.59 -3.71 4.27
N SER A 60 -6.74 -4.69 5.15
CA SER A 60 -6.79 -4.49 6.59
C SER A 60 -5.43 -4.08 7.16
N GLU A 61 -5.42 -3.58 8.40
CA GLU A 61 -4.17 -3.28 9.12
C GLU A 61 -3.24 -4.50 9.22
N SER A 62 -3.79 -5.69 9.44
CA SER A 62 -3.03 -6.94 9.56
C SER A 62 -2.28 -7.28 8.27
N GLU A 63 -2.99 -7.25 7.14
CA GLU A 63 -2.40 -7.49 5.82
C GLU A 63 -1.41 -6.38 5.45
N PHE A 64 -1.73 -5.13 5.78
CA PHE A 64 -0.82 -4.02 5.58
C PHE A 64 0.49 -4.25 6.32
N LYS A 65 0.46 -4.66 7.60
CA LYS A 65 1.67 -4.89 8.41
C LYS A 65 2.48 -6.10 7.95
N GLU A 66 1.86 -7.08 7.30
CA GLU A 66 2.57 -8.23 6.74
C GLU A 66 3.41 -7.85 5.50
N HIS A 67 2.85 -7.01 4.62
CA HIS A 67 3.46 -6.70 3.32
C HIS A 67 4.07 -5.31 3.21
N PHE A 68 3.68 -4.38 4.07
CA PHE A 68 4.02 -2.97 3.97
C PHE A 68 4.39 -2.35 5.33
N LYS A 69 5.12 -1.23 5.25
CA LYS A 69 5.43 -0.40 6.40
C LYS A 69 5.29 1.07 6.04
N LEU A 70 4.59 1.84 6.87
CA LEU A 70 4.49 3.30 6.69
C LEU A 70 5.87 3.94 6.77
N ILE A 71 6.11 4.92 5.89
CA ILE A 71 7.32 5.74 5.91
C ILE A 71 6.95 7.21 6.10
N LYS A 72 7.79 7.94 6.85
CA LYS A 72 7.52 9.33 7.24
C LYS A 72 7.77 10.36 6.14
N HIS A 73 8.45 9.99 5.06
CA HIS A 73 8.89 10.92 4.01
C HIS A 73 8.53 10.38 2.63
N GLN A 74 8.12 11.27 1.72
CA GLN A 74 8.22 11.01 0.28
C GLN A 74 9.65 10.55 -0.02
N PRO A 75 9.85 9.53 -0.88
CA PRO A 75 11.19 9.21 -1.34
C PRO A 75 11.73 10.48 -1.99
N ASN A 76 12.72 11.09 -1.34
CA ASN A 76 13.44 12.20 -1.93
C ASN A 76 14.18 11.56 -3.11
N HIS A 77 13.64 11.73 -4.32
CA HIS A 77 14.35 11.38 -5.55
C HIS A 77 15.55 12.33 -5.65
N LYS A 78 16.60 12.02 -4.89
CA LYS A 78 17.93 12.56 -5.14
C LYS A 78 18.36 11.96 -6.47
N LYS A 79 18.19 12.78 -7.50
CA LYS A 79 18.70 12.60 -8.85
C LYS A 79 20.22 12.60 -8.83
#